data_AF-A0A4Z2G2K6-F1
#
_entry.id   AF-A0A4Z2G2K6-F1
#
_cell.length_a   1.000
_cell.length_b   1.000
_cell.length_c   1.000
_cell.angle_alpha   90.00
_cell.angle_beta   90.00
_cell.angle_gamma   90.00
#
_symmetry.space_group_name_H-M   'P 1'
#
loop_
_entity.id
_entity.type
_entity.pdbx_description
1 polymer ?
#
loop_
_entity_poly.entity_id
_entity_poly.type
_entity_poly.pdbx_seq_one_letter_code
_entity_poly.pdbx_strand_id
1 'polypeptide(L)'
;MTPKIGFPWSEIRNISFNDKKFLIKPIDKKAPVREENDDVMEKACSVSGNIIISAYYKSDFVQDFVFYVPRLRINKRILALCMGNHDLYMRRRKPDTIEVQQMKAQAREEKNKRQMERALLESEKRKRENAEKETEKIARETMELMERLRQIEEQTKRAQDELEEQTRRALELEKERTIAQEEAERLDKDRRAAVEAKAALLYQSEHQIKNQESLATELAELTAKISQLEDAKKKKDEEANKWQERAAVVEADLERTKEELKTQLKGVHIQDSVHPHMHEHDETDESSAEASAELTSPGSVRDRSEEERLTEAQKNQRLQRNLKFLSTELARAVDESKKTPNDLIHAENVKAGRDKYKTLRQIRRGNTKQRIDEFESM
;
A
#
# COMPACT_ATOMS: atom_id res chain seq x y z
N MET A 1 -8.16 51.35 11.67
CA MET A 1 -8.97 52.58 11.45
C MET A 1 -9.90 52.41 10.25
N THR A 2 -11.00 53.17 10.18
CA THR A 2 -11.96 53.20 9.05
C THR A 2 -12.02 54.61 8.45
N PRO A 3 -11.94 54.80 7.11
CA PRO A 3 -11.98 56.13 6.50
C PRO A 3 -13.35 56.81 6.68
N LYS A 4 -13.35 58.15 6.69
CA LYS A 4 -14.54 58.99 6.99
C LYS A 4 -15.03 59.82 5.80
N ILE A 5 -14.10 60.31 4.98
CA ILE A 5 -14.35 61.09 3.76
C ILE A 5 -13.56 60.43 2.62
N GLY A 6 -14.06 60.51 1.38
CA GLY A 6 -13.35 60.03 0.21
C GLY A 6 -13.67 60.80 -1.06
N PHE A 7 -12.66 60.91 -1.92
CA PHE A 7 -12.76 61.45 -3.28
C PHE A 7 -12.35 60.34 -4.28
N PRO A 8 -13.13 60.05 -5.34
CA PRO A 8 -12.66 59.25 -6.46
C PRO A 8 -11.68 60.06 -7.34
N TRP A 9 -10.78 59.38 -8.05
CA TRP A 9 -9.86 60.04 -9.00
C TRP A 9 -10.60 60.73 -10.16
N SER A 10 -11.84 60.33 -10.46
CA SER A 10 -12.74 61.01 -11.41
C SER A 10 -13.30 62.36 -10.94
N GLU A 11 -13.03 62.79 -9.71
CA GLU A 11 -13.31 64.14 -9.20
C GLU A 11 -12.06 65.04 -9.12
N ILE A 12 -10.86 64.50 -9.36
CA ILE A 12 -9.59 65.21 -9.13
C ILE A 12 -8.98 65.72 -10.45
N ARG A 13 -8.72 67.02 -10.52
CA ARG A 13 -8.21 67.72 -11.72
C ARG A 13 -6.69 67.89 -11.69
N ASN A 14 -6.15 68.33 -10.56
CA ASN A 14 -4.73 68.67 -10.41
C ASN A 14 -4.31 68.46 -8.96
N ILE A 15 -3.05 68.06 -8.76
CA ILE A 15 -2.47 67.80 -7.45
C ILE A 15 -1.11 68.49 -7.38
N SER A 16 -0.86 69.28 -6.33
CA SER A 16 0.41 69.95 -6.10
C SER A 16 0.65 70.21 -4.62
N PHE A 17 1.84 70.69 -4.25
CA PHE A 17 2.13 71.15 -2.90
C PHE A 17 3.14 72.32 -2.91
N ASN A 18 3.17 73.09 -1.83
CA ASN A 18 4.20 74.07 -1.55
C ASN A 18 4.61 73.98 -0.07
N ASP A 19 5.91 73.77 0.20
CA ASP A 19 6.45 73.32 1.49
C ASP A 19 5.57 72.21 2.15
N LYS A 20 4.88 72.55 3.25
CA LYS A 20 3.99 71.66 4.01
C LYS A 20 2.56 71.62 3.46
N LYS A 21 2.11 72.63 2.72
CA LYS A 21 0.73 72.77 2.22
C LYS A 21 0.53 71.92 0.96
N PHE A 22 -0.30 70.89 1.06
CA PHE A 22 -0.75 70.08 -0.07
C PHE A 22 -2.08 70.61 -0.61
N LEU A 23 -2.28 70.51 -1.93
CA LEU A 23 -3.39 71.12 -2.66
C LEU A 23 -3.94 70.15 -3.70
N ILE A 24 -5.22 69.81 -3.61
CA ILE A 24 -5.95 69.00 -4.61
C ILE A 24 -7.06 69.86 -5.19
N LYS A 25 -6.95 70.19 -6.48
CA LYS A 25 -7.97 70.95 -7.20
C LYS A 25 -9.03 69.99 -7.75
N PRO A 26 -10.33 70.21 -7.51
CA PRO A 26 -11.39 69.37 -8.06
C PRO A 26 -11.63 69.61 -9.56
N ILE A 27 -12.30 68.66 -10.21
CA ILE A 27 -12.82 68.82 -11.58
C ILE A 27 -13.99 69.79 -11.58
N ASP A 28 -14.95 69.64 -10.67
CA ASP A 28 -16.11 70.53 -10.58
C ASP A 28 -15.71 71.87 -9.96
N LYS A 29 -16.00 72.97 -10.66
CA LYS A 29 -15.71 74.35 -10.21
C LYS A 29 -16.88 75.04 -9.51
N LYS A 30 -18.09 74.48 -9.64
CA LYS A 30 -19.32 74.94 -8.99
C LYS A 30 -19.99 73.74 -8.32
N ALA A 31 -20.55 73.94 -7.14
CA ALA A 31 -21.50 72.99 -6.58
C ALA A 31 -22.79 73.02 -7.42
N PRO A 32 -23.47 71.86 -7.63
CA PRO A 32 -24.83 71.89 -8.12
C PRO A 32 -25.72 72.52 -7.05
N VAL A 33 -26.52 73.51 -7.45
CA VAL A 33 -27.56 74.13 -6.61
C VAL A 33 -28.57 73.06 -6.21
N ARG A 34 -29.06 73.09 -4.97
CA ARG A 34 -30.21 72.29 -4.59
C ARG A 34 -31.47 73.04 -5.01
N GLU A 35 -32.31 72.39 -5.81
CA GLU A 35 -33.73 72.74 -5.94
C GLU A 35 -34.45 72.28 -4.65
N GLU A 36 -34.21 73.00 -3.55
CA GLU A 36 -35.09 72.99 -2.38
C GLU A 36 -36.17 74.05 -2.64
N ASN A 37 -37.45 73.65 -2.60
CA ASN A 37 -38.56 74.51 -2.99
C ASN A 37 -38.61 75.82 -2.16
N ASP A 38 -38.90 76.94 -2.83
CA ASP A 38 -38.89 78.31 -2.29
C ASP A 38 -40.03 78.61 -1.28
N ASP A 39 -40.20 77.82 -0.23
CA ASP A 39 -41.37 77.87 0.67
C ASP A 39 -41.04 77.83 2.18
N VAL A 40 -39.75 77.91 2.57
CA VAL A 40 -39.35 78.02 3.99
C VAL A 40 -38.13 78.94 4.17
N MET A 41 -38.37 80.20 4.56
CA MET A 41 -37.60 80.89 5.63
C MET A 41 -38.09 82.33 5.99
N GLU A 42 -39.37 82.68 5.85
CA GLU A 42 -39.86 83.93 6.44
C GLU A 42 -40.04 83.81 7.97
N LYS A 43 -38.98 84.15 8.71
CA LYS A 43 -39.03 84.43 10.16
C LYS A 43 -38.38 85.76 10.48
N ALA A 44 -39.04 86.84 10.07
CA ALA A 44 -38.72 88.19 10.51
C ALA A 44 -39.02 88.33 12.01
N CYS A 45 -37.96 88.41 12.84
CA CYS A 45 -38.12 88.75 14.26
C CYS A 45 -38.12 90.27 14.43
N SER A 46 -39.31 90.87 14.50
CA SER A 46 -39.46 92.33 14.60
C SER A 46 -39.19 92.82 16.02
N VAL A 47 -38.00 93.37 16.25
CA VAL A 47 -37.66 94.14 17.45
C VAL A 47 -36.99 95.45 17.02
N SER A 48 -37.73 96.55 17.15
CA SER A 48 -37.27 97.95 17.10
C SER A 48 -36.11 98.31 16.14
N GLY A 49 -36.45 98.62 14.89
CA GLY A 49 -35.82 99.77 14.23
C GLY A 49 -34.37 99.66 13.73
N ASN A 50 -33.92 98.50 13.24
CA ASN A 50 -32.96 98.41 12.12
C ASN A 50 -32.81 96.96 11.64
N ILE A 51 -33.41 96.61 10.49
CA ILE A 51 -33.29 95.26 9.91
C ILE A 51 -31.98 95.16 9.13
N ILE A 52 -30.91 94.71 9.78
CA ILE A 52 -29.69 94.28 9.08
C ILE A 52 -29.94 92.90 8.49
N ILE A 53 -30.33 92.84 7.22
CA ILE A 53 -30.44 91.59 6.45
C ILE A 53 -29.03 91.06 6.16
N SER A 54 -28.47 90.29 7.09
CA SER A 54 -27.21 89.56 6.89
C SER A 54 -27.45 88.33 6.00
N ALA A 55 -27.64 88.56 4.70
CA ALA A 55 -27.73 87.51 3.70
C ALA A 55 -26.37 86.78 3.58
N TYR A 56 -26.20 85.69 4.33
CA TYR A 56 -25.04 84.82 4.24
C TYR A 56 -25.04 84.03 2.92
N TYR A 57 -24.60 84.69 1.83
CA TYR A 57 -24.33 84.06 0.54
C TYR A 57 -23.23 83.00 0.68
N LYS A 58 -23.66 81.76 0.88
CA LYS A 58 -22.79 80.59 1.07
C LYS A 58 -22.21 80.15 -0.28
N SER A 59 -21.13 80.81 -0.70
CA SER A 59 -20.49 80.70 -2.02
C SER A 59 -20.56 79.29 -2.65
N ASP A 60 -21.19 79.22 -3.83
CA ASP A 60 -21.37 77.99 -4.63
C ASP A 60 -20.07 77.46 -5.26
N PHE A 61 -18.94 78.13 -5.05
CA PHE A 61 -17.66 77.69 -5.60
C PHE A 61 -17.13 76.47 -4.83
N VAL A 62 -16.62 75.47 -5.56
CA VAL A 62 -15.93 74.33 -4.92
C VAL A 62 -14.50 74.76 -4.60
N GLN A 63 -14.18 74.89 -3.32
CA GLN A 63 -12.83 75.22 -2.86
C GLN A 63 -11.83 74.11 -3.26
N ASP A 64 -10.55 74.46 -3.41
CA ASP A 64 -9.49 73.44 -3.48
C ASP A 64 -9.40 72.70 -2.14
N PHE A 65 -9.28 71.37 -2.16
CA PHE A 65 -9.03 70.57 -0.97
C PHE A 65 -7.59 70.78 -0.48
N VAL A 66 -7.43 71.23 0.76
CA VAL A 66 -6.12 71.58 1.37
C VAL A 66 -5.85 70.65 2.55
N PHE A 67 -4.60 70.23 2.71
CA PHE A 67 -4.13 69.66 3.97
C PHE A 67 -2.64 69.95 4.19
N TYR A 68 -2.18 69.81 5.43
CA TYR A 68 -0.80 70.12 5.81
C TYR A 68 -0.05 68.86 6.24
N VAL A 69 1.18 68.70 5.75
CA VAL A 69 2.02 67.53 6.00
C VAL A 69 3.35 67.98 6.62
N PRO A 70 3.76 67.49 7.82
CA PRO A 70 4.89 68.06 8.56
C PRO A 70 6.27 68.00 7.88
N ARG A 71 6.46 67.22 6.81
CA ARG A 71 7.76 66.98 6.17
C ARG A 71 7.66 66.96 4.64
N LEU A 72 8.43 67.82 3.97
CA LEU A 72 8.51 67.94 2.50
C LEU A 72 8.78 66.61 1.76
N ARG A 73 9.63 65.73 2.33
CA ARG A 73 9.89 64.39 1.76
C ARG A 73 8.64 63.51 1.69
N ILE A 74 7.68 63.69 2.60
CA ILE A 74 6.39 62.98 2.58
C ILE A 74 5.50 63.56 1.47
N ASN A 75 5.46 64.88 1.29
CA ASN A 75 4.72 65.52 0.20
C ASN A 75 5.18 65.04 -1.20
N LYS A 76 6.49 64.93 -1.43
CA LYS A 76 7.03 64.31 -2.65
C LYS A 76 6.51 62.87 -2.87
N ARG A 77 6.49 62.05 -1.82
CA ARG A 77 5.99 60.66 -1.89
C ARG A 77 4.48 60.59 -2.11
N ILE A 78 3.69 61.47 -1.49
CA ILE A 78 2.23 61.54 -1.70
C ILE A 78 1.96 61.92 -3.17
N LEU A 79 2.61 62.96 -3.70
CA LEU A 79 2.42 63.38 -5.09
C LEU A 79 2.73 62.25 -6.09
N ALA A 80 3.86 61.56 -5.93
CA ALA A 80 4.24 60.44 -6.78
C ALA A 80 3.22 59.28 -6.71
N LEU A 81 2.72 58.94 -5.52
CA LEU A 81 1.67 57.93 -5.37
C LEU A 81 0.33 58.39 -5.98
N CYS A 82 -0.01 59.67 -5.86
CA CYS A 82 -1.21 60.25 -6.46
C CYS A 82 -1.16 60.20 -8.00
N MET A 83 -0.08 60.67 -8.62
CA MET A 83 0.14 60.57 -10.08
C MET A 83 0.13 59.10 -10.52
N GLY A 84 0.87 58.25 -9.79
CA GLY A 84 0.93 56.80 -9.96
C GLY A 84 -0.44 56.12 -10.05
N ASN A 85 -1.31 56.42 -9.09
CA ASN A 85 -2.66 55.83 -9.02
C ASN A 85 -3.64 56.48 -9.99
N HIS A 86 -3.51 57.78 -10.29
CA HIS A 86 -4.40 58.50 -11.20
C HIS A 86 -4.23 58.04 -12.65
N ASP A 87 -3.00 57.92 -13.16
CA ASP A 87 -2.76 57.38 -14.51
C ASP A 87 -3.26 55.93 -14.62
N LEU A 88 -2.89 55.05 -13.68
CA LEU A 88 -3.40 53.67 -13.65
C LEU A 88 -4.93 53.60 -13.51
N TYR A 89 -5.60 54.59 -12.90
CA TYR A 89 -7.06 54.70 -12.85
C TYR A 89 -7.67 55.14 -14.19
N MET A 90 -6.99 56.02 -14.93
CA MET A 90 -7.41 56.50 -16.25
C MET A 90 -7.15 55.48 -17.36
N ARG A 91 -6.00 54.78 -17.35
CA ARG A 91 -5.71 53.66 -18.28
C ARG A 91 -6.79 52.58 -18.19
N ARG A 92 -7.21 52.20 -16.98
CA ARG A 92 -8.27 51.20 -16.71
C ARG A 92 -9.67 51.60 -17.18
N ARG A 93 -9.87 52.83 -17.65
CA ARG A 93 -11.16 53.34 -18.17
C ARG A 93 -11.22 53.43 -19.68
N LYS A 94 -10.10 53.18 -20.35
CA LYS A 94 -10.03 53.09 -21.81
C LYS A 94 -10.14 51.63 -22.21
N PRO A 95 -10.53 51.32 -23.46
CA PRO A 95 -10.31 50.00 -24.03
C PRO A 95 -8.84 49.59 -23.87
N ASP A 96 -8.59 48.29 -23.67
CA ASP A 96 -7.23 47.74 -23.64
C ASP A 96 -6.46 48.13 -24.92
N THR A 97 -5.17 48.48 -24.80
CA THR A 97 -4.31 48.64 -25.98
C THR A 97 -4.18 47.31 -26.74
N ILE A 98 -3.84 47.36 -28.03
CA ILE A 98 -3.69 46.16 -28.86
C ILE A 98 -2.70 45.17 -28.22
N GLU A 99 -1.59 45.68 -27.68
CA GLU A 99 -0.60 44.92 -26.91
C GLU A 99 -1.24 44.21 -25.70
N VAL A 100 -2.02 44.92 -24.88
CA VAL A 100 -2.69 44.34 -23.71
C VAL A 100 -3.77 43.32 -24.12
N GLN A 101 -4.42 43.50 -25.27
CA GLN A 101 -5.34 42.50 -25.82
C GLN A 101 -4.59 41.25 -26.29
N GLN A 102 -3.45 41.41 -26.98
CA GLN A 102 -2.57 40.30 -27.40
C GLN A 102 -2.01 39.55 -26.19
N MET A 103 -1.47 40.25 -25.19
CA MET A 103 -1.00 39.64 -23.93
C MET A 103 -2.13 38.87 -23.22
N LYS A 104 -3.37 39.38 -23.22
CA LYS A 104 -4.54 38.68 -22.66
C LYS A 104 -4.97 37.48 -23.49
N ALA A 105 -4.78 37.49 -24.80
CA ALA A 105 -5.03 36.34 -25.68
C ALA A 105 -3.98 35.25 -25.44
N GLN A 106 -2.70 35.60 -25.55
CA GLN A 106 -1.56 34.70 -25.28
C GLN A 106 -1.65 34.09 -23.88
N ALA A 107 -1.90 34.88 -22.83
CA ALA A 107 -2.02 34.36 -21.47
C ALA A 107 -3.23 33.42 -21.27
N ARG A 108 -4.28 33.50 -22.10
CA ARG A 108 -5.38 32.51 -22.12
C ARG A 108 -4.96 31.25 -22.87
N GLU A 109 -4.31 31.40 -24.02
CA GLU A 109 -3.83 30.27 -24.83
C GLU A 109 -2.78 29.45 -24.07
N GLU A 110 -1.74 30.09 -23.52
CA GLU A 110 -0.75 29.45 -22.68
C GLU A 110 -1.37 28.78 -21.45
N LYS A 111 -2.37 29.40 -20.81
CA LYS A 111 -3.07 28.78 -19.68
C LYS A 111 -3.81 27.52 -20.12
N ASN A 112 -4.52 27.57 -21.25
CA ASN A 112 -5.26 26.42 -21.78
C ASN A 112 -4.30 25.30 -22.21
N LYS A 113 -3.18 25.64 -22.87
CA LYS A 113 -2.11 24.71 -23.24
C LYS A 113 -1.52 24.04 -22.00
N ARG A 114 -1.09 24.81 -20.99
CA ARG A 114 -0.58 24.28 -19.71
C ARG A 114 -1.62 23.45 -18.95
N GLN A 115 -2.92 23.71 -19.12
CA GLN A 115 -3.98 22.86 -18.56
C GLN A 115 -4.15 21.54 -19.32
N MET A 116 -4.06 21.57 -20.66
CA MET A 116 -4.12 20.36 -21.50
C MET A 116 -2.89 19.47 -21.29
N GLU A 117 -1.69 20.04 -21.22
CA GLU A 117 -0.44 19.34 -20.90
C GLU A 117 -0.52 18.64 -19.54
N ARG A 118 -1.05 19.33 -18.52
CA ARG A 118 -1.28 18.75 -17.18
C ARG A 118 -2.29 17.61 -17.21
N ALA A 119 -3.42 17.77 -17.91
CA ALA A 119 -4.43 16.73 -18.02
C ALA A 119 -3.93 15.48 -18.79
N LEU A 120 -3.11 15.68 -19.82
CA LEU A 120 -2.44 14.59 -20.54
C LEU A 120 -1.47 13.84 -19.62
N LEU A 121 -0.59 14.56 -18.91
CA LEU A 121 0.38 13.98 -17.98
C LEU A 121 -0.29 13.28 -16.77
N GLU A 122 -1.40 13.82 -16.27
CA GLU A 122 -2.22 13.17 -15.24
C GLU A 122 -2.87 11.88 -15.76
N SER A 123 -3.34 11.87 -17.02
CA SER A 123 -3.86 10.67 -17.67
C SER A 123 -2.78 9.62 -17.95
N GLU A 124 -1.54 10.02 -18.27
CA GLU A 124 -0.41 9.10 -18.46
C GLU A 124 0.04 8.49 -17.12
N LYS A 125 0.19 9.32 -16.07
CA LYS A 125 0.49 8.85 -14.72
C LYS A 125 -0.53 7.80 -14.25
N ARG A 126 -1.83 8.07 -14.42
CA ARG A 126 -2.89 7.11 -14.07
C ARG A 126 -2.85 5.82 -14.90
N LYS A 127 -2.40 5.88 -16.16
CA LYS A 127 -2.17 4.68 -16.99
C LYS A 127 -0.98 3.86 -16.48
N ARG A 128 0.13 4.49 -16.11
CA ARG A 128 1.29 3.81 -15.50
C ARG A 128 0.94 3.19 -14.16
N GLU A 129 0.31 3.95 -13.25
CA GLU A 129 -0.11 3.48 -11.93
C GLU A 129 -1.03 2.25 -12.02
N ASN A 130 -1.93 2.20 -13.01
CA ASN A 130 -2.76 1.03 -13.28
C ASN A 130 -1.96 -0.15 -13.85
N ALA A 131 -1.01 0.08 -14.75
CA ALA A 131 -0.15 -0.96 -15.32
C ALA A 131 0.79 -1.56 -14.26
N GLU A 132 1.39 -0.71 -13.42
CA GLU A 132 2.23 -1.11 -12.28
C GLU A 132 1.46 -2.03 -11.32
N LYS A 133 0.22 -1.68 -10.96
CA LYS A 133 -0.66 -2.52 -10.13
C LYS A 133 -1.01 -3.87 -10.77
N GLU A 134 -1.24 -3.91 -12.08
CA GLU A 134 -1.49 -5.19 -12.76
C GLU A 134 -0.20 -6.03 -12.84
N THR A 135 0.97 -5.43 -13.04
CA THR A 135 2.25 -6.18 -12.97
C THR A 135 2.55 -6.68 -11.56
N GLU A 136 2.23 -5.92 -10.51
CA GLU A 136 2.35 -6.34 -9.11
C GLU A 136 1.38 -7.50 -8.78
N LYS A 137 0.16 -7.46 -9.34
CA LYS A 137 -0.82 -8.54 -9.25
C LYS A 137 -0.35 -9.81 -9.99
N ILE A 138 0.11 -9.70 -11.23
CA ILE A 138 0.68 -10.81 -12.00
C ILE A 138 1.91 -11.40 -11.31
N ALA A 139 2.77 -10.56 -10.70
CA ALA A 139 3.92 -11.03 -9.93
C ALA A 139 3.50 -11.87 -8.70
N ARG A 140 2.50 -11.43 -7.94
CA ARG A 140 1.91 -12.22 -6.84
C ARG A 140 1.32 -13.54 -7.33
N GLU A 141 0.49 -13.52 -8.37
CA GLU A 141 -0.09 -14.72 -8.98
C GLU A 141 0.99 -15.69 -9.47
N THR A 142 2.09 -15.16 -10.03
CA THR A 142 3.25 -15.96 -10.47
C THR A 142 4.00 -16.58 -9.29
N MET A 143 4.21 -15.85 -8.19
CA MET A 143 4.82 -16.39 -6.97
C MET A 143 3.98 -17.51 -6.34
N GLU A 144 2.66 -17.36 -6.27
CA GLU A 144 1.76 -18.41 -5.80
C GLU A 144 1.81 -19.67 -6.69
N LEU A 145 1.87 -19.49 -8.01
CA LEU A 145 1.97 -20.61 -8.96
C LEU A 145 3.32 -21.32 -8.89
N MET A 146 4.43 -20.58 -8.73
CA MET A 146 5.77 -21.18 -8.55
C MET A 146 5.84 -22.00 -7.26
N GLU A 147 5.30 -21.51 -6.15
CA GLU A 147 5.31 -22.25 -4.89
C GLU A 147 4.40 -23.50 -4.95
N ARG A 148 3.26 -23.45 -5.65
CA ARG A 148 2.44 -24.65 -5.91
C ARG A 148 3.18 -25.67 -6.80
N LEU A 149 3.88 -25.22 -7.85
CA LEU A 149 4.70 -26.10 -8.69
C LEU A 149 5.80 -26.78 -7.87
N ARG A 150 6.53 -26.03 -7.04
CA ARG A 150 7.56 -26.56 -6.15
C ARG A 150 7.02 -27.63 -5.18
N GLN A 151 5.83 -27.42 -4.63
CA GLN A 151 5.17 -28.40 -3.76
C GLN A 151 4.77 -29.68 -4.53
N ILE A 152 4.33 -29.56 -5.79
CA ILE A 152 4.03 -30.70 -6.66
C ILE A 152 5.32 -31.44 -7.06
N GLU A 153 6.40 -30.72 -7.40
CA GLU A 153 7.71 -31.30 -7.68
C GLU A 153 8.25 -32.08 -6.47
N GLU A 154 8.17 -31.52 -5.26
CA GLU A 154 8.60 -32.22 -4.04
C GLU A 154 7.73 -33.44 -3.73
N GLN A 155 6.41 -33.35 -3.87
CA GLN A 155 5.51 -34.51 -3.71
C GLN A 155 5.81 -35.61 -4.76
N THR A 156 6.04 -35.22 -6.01
CA THR A 156 6.38 -36.15 -7.11
C THR A 156 7.72 -36.84 -6.83
N LYS A 157 8.73 -36.09 -6.39
CA LYS A 157 10.03 -36.66 -6.00
C LYS A 157 9.91 -37.61 -4.82
N ARG A 158 9.19 -37.24 -3.74
CA ARG A 158 8.97 -38.14 -2.59
C ARG A 158 8.27 -39.44 -3.01
N ALA A 159 7.23 -39.35 -3.85
CA ALA A 159 6.54 -40.54 -4.36
C ALA A 159 7.42 -41.40 -5.28
N GLN A 160 8.34 -40.79 -6.03
CA GLN A 160 9.34 -41.51 -6.82
C GLN A 160 10.41 -42.18 -5.94
N ASP A 161 10.96 -41.46 -4.97
CA ASP A 161 11.93 -41.99 -3.99
C ASP A 161 11.32 -43.20 -3.22
N GLU A 162 10.04 -43.09 -2.81
CA GLU A 162 9.28 -44.20 -2.19
C GLU A 162 9.06 -45.37 -3.16
N LEU A 163 8.70 -45.12 -4.42
CA LEU A 163 8.51 -46.17 -5.43
C LEU A 163 9.82 -46.91 -5.75
N GLU A 164 10.95 -46.21 -5.82
CA GLU A 164 12.27 -46.81 -6.00
C GLU A 164 12.66 -47.67 -4.78
N GLU A 165 12.37 -47.22 -3.55
CA GLU A 165 12.58 -48.06 -2.36
C GLU A 165 11.67 -49.29 -2.32
N GLN A 166 10.37 -49.16 -2.63
CA GLN A 166 9.46 -50.32 -2.70
C GLN A 166 9.93 -51.31 -3.76
N THR A 167 10.41 -50.83 -4.91
CA THR A 167 10.98 -51.66 -5.98
C THR A 167 12.25 -52.39 -5.52
N ARG A 168 13.14 -51.70 -4.78
CA ARG A 168 14.34 -52.33 -4.19
C ARG A 168 13.98 -53.43 -3.18
N ARG A 169 13.05 -53.14 -2.25
CA ARG A 169 12.57 -54.11 -1.24
C ARG A 169 11.89 -55.33 -1.88
N ALA A 170 11.11 -55.13 -2.95
CA ALA A 170 10.51 -56.21 -3.70
C ALA A 170 11.57 -57.12 -4.38
N LEU A 171 12.62 -56.52 -4.96
CA LEU A 171 13.74 -57.26 -5.55
C LEU A 171 14.56 -58.03 -4.49
N GLU A 172 14.72 -57.47 -3.29
CA GLU A 172 15.38 -58.13 -2.15
C GLU A 172 14.55 -59.33 -1.66
N LEU A 173 13.24 -59.16 -1.47
CA LEU A 173 12.32 -60.25 -1.10
C LEU A 173 12.21 -61.34 -2.17
N GLU A 174 12.29 -61.00 -3.46
CA GLU A 174 12.32 -62.00 -4.53
C GLU A 174 13.62 -62.81 -4.52
N LYS A 175 14.77 -62.18 -4.24
CA LYS A 175 16.04 -62.90 -4.05
C LYS A 175 15.98 -63.85 -2.87
N GLU A 176 15.48 -63.39 -1.71
CA GLU A 176 15.26 -64.24 -0.54
C GLU A 176 14.32 -65.41 -0.85
N ARG A 177 13.22 -65.16 -1.58
CA ARG A 177 12.31 -66.22 -2.06
C ARG A 177 13.03 -67.24 -2.94
N THR A 178 13.88 -66.80 -3.87
CA THR A 178 14.64 -67.73 -4.73
C THR A 178 15.64 -68.57 -3.93
N ILE A 179 16.38 -67.97 -2.99
CA ILE A 179 17.34 -68.71 -2.14
C ILE A 179 16.61 -69.72 -1.26
N ALA A 180 15.52 -69.32 -0.60
CA ALA A 180 14.71 -70.21 0.22
C ALA A 180 14.06 -71.35 -0.59
N GLN A 181 13.70 -71.09 -1.86
CA GLN A 181 13.16 -72.12 -2.75
C GLN A 181 14.25 -73.08 -3.26
N GLU A 182 15.45 -72.60 -3.58
CA GLU A 182 16.61 -73.45 -3.91
C GLU A 182 17.03 -74.32 -2.71
N GLU A 183 17.00 -73.79 -1.50
CA GLU A 183 17.26 -74.54 -0.26
C GLU A 183 16.16 -75.58 0.01
N ALA A 184 14.88 -75.22 -0.14
CA ALA A 184 13.77 -76.16 -0.01
C ALA A 184 13.84 -77.29 -1.06
N GLU A 185 14.22 -76.97 -2.30
CA GLU A 185 14.46 -77.97 -3.35
C GLU A 185 15.66 -78.88 -3.04
N ARG A 186 16.75 -78.34 -2.45
CA ARG A 186 17.87 -79.16 -1.99
C ARG A 186 17.41 -80.11 -0.88
N LEU A 187 16.77 -79.57 0.16
CA LEU A 187 16.28 -80.36 1.29
C LEU A 187 15.29 -81.44 0.86
N ASP A 188 14.44 -81.20 -0.16
CA ASP A 188 13.57 -82.23 -0.70
C ASP A 188 14.29 -83.28 -1.56
N LYS A 189 15.35 -82.90 -2.30
CA LYS A 189 16.25 -83.86 -2.99
C LYS A 189 16.97 -84.75 -1.98
N ASP A 190 17.53 -84.16 -0.93
CA ASP A 190 18.22 -84.88 0.16
C ASP A 190 17.24 -85.80 0.92
N ARG A 191 16.01 -85.32 1.20
CA ARG A 191 14.93 -86.11 1.79
C ARG A 191 14.52 -87.29 0.91
N ARG A 192 14.41 -87.09 -0.42
CA ARG A 192 14.12 -88.18 -1.37
C ARG A 192 15.24 -89.23 -1.36
N ALA A 193 16.49 -88.81 -1.45
CA ALA A 193 17.65 -89.70 -1.40
C ALA A 193 17.72 -90.48 -0.06
N ALA A 194 17.41 -89.84 1.07
CA ALA A 194 17.35 -90.51 2.38
C ALA A 194 16.21 -91.53 2.48
N VAL A 195 15.04 -91.25 1.87
CA VAL A 195 13.93 -92.22 1.79
C VAL A 195 14.28 -93.40 0.89
N GLU A 196 14.94 -93.16 -0.25
CA GLU A 196 15.39 -94.20 -1.18
C GLU A 196 16.48 -95.08 -0.56
N ALA A 197 17.48 -94.49 0.09
CA ALA A 197 18.52 -95.23 0.83
C ALA A 197 17.92 -96.07 1.97
N LYS A 198 16.93 -95.53 2.70
CA LYS A 198 16.18 -96.31 3.71
C LYS A 198 15.42 -97.48 3.08
N ALA A 199 14.79 -97.29 1.92
CA ALA A 199 14.09 -98.37 1.22
C ALA A 199 15.07 -99.45 0.72
N ALA A 200 16.25 -99.07 0.21
CA ALA A 200 17.29 -100.01 -0.18
C ALA A 200 17.85 -100.83 0.99
N LEU A 201 18.05 -100.21 2.16
CA LEU A 201 18.45 -100.92 3.38
C LEU A 201 17.36 -101.88 3.88
N LEU A 202 16.08 -101.48 3.82
CA LEU A 202 14.97 -102.38 4.14
C LEU A 202 14.89 -103.57 3.18
N TYR A 203 15.09 -103.35 1.88
CA TYR A 203 15.13 -104.43 0.87
C TYR A 203 16.29 -105.40 1.10
N GLN A 204 17.49 -104.91 1.44
CA GLN A 204 18.61 -105.76 1.83
C GLN A 204 18.32 -106.54 3.13
N SER A 205 17.69 -105.90 4.12
CA SER A 205 17.29 -106.55 5.36
C SER A 205 16.25 -107.66 5.14
N GLU A 206 15.22 -107.42 4.33
CA GLU A 206 14.26 -108.44 3.91
C GLU A 206 14.93 -109.62 3.19
N HIS A 207 15.91 -109.36 2.32
CA HIS A 207 16.64 -110.42 1.64
C HIS A 207 17.55 -111.21 2.60
N GLN A 208 18.17 -110.55 3.59
CA GLN A 208 18.92 -111.25 4.64
C GLN A 208 18.01 -112.11 5.52
N ILE A 209 16.83 -111.60 5.89
CA ILE A 209 15.83 -112.36 6.66
C ILE A 209 15.38 -113.59 5.88
N LYS A 210 14.99 -113.46 4.59
CA LYS A 210 14.60 -114.61 3.75
C LYS A 210 15.70 -115.66 3.61
N ASN A 211 16.97 -115.25 3.60
CA ASN A 211 18.12 -116.16 3.58
C ASN A 211 18.40 -116.81 4.95
N GLN A 212 18.06 -116.15 6.07
CA GLN A 212 18.06 -116.76 7.39
C GLN A 212 16.88 -117.73 7.57
N GLU A 213 15.71 -117.42 7.01
CA GLU A 213 14.53 -118.30 7.00
C GLU A 213 14.78 -119.58 6.19
N SER A 214 15.47 -119.51 5.03
CA SER A 214 15.85 -120.71 4.28
C SER A 214 16.86 -121.57 5.05
N LEU A 215 17.88 -120.96 5.67
CA LEU A 215 18.83 -121.68 6.54
C LEU A 215 18.15 -122.31 7.77
N ALA A 216 17.17 -121.62 8.37
CA ALA A 216 16.36 -122.18 9.45
C ALA A 216 15.48 -123.34 8.97
N THR A 217 15.02 -123.32 7.72
CA THR A 217 14.25 -124.40 7.11
C THR A 217 15.13 -125.62 6.80
N GLU A 218 16.34 -125.42 6.28
CA GLU A 218 17.33 -126.51 6.12
C GLU A 218 17.73 -127.11 7.48
N LEU A 219 17.94 -126.29 8.52
CA LEU A 219 18.16 -126.76 9.88
C LEU A 219 16.96 -127.55 10.44
N ALA A 220 15.73 -127.17 10.10
CA ALA A 220 14.54 -127.91 10.47
C ALA A 220 14.43 -129.27 9.73
N GLU A 221 14.75 -129.34 8.43
CA GLU A 221 14.83 -130.61 7.71
C GLU A 221 15.94 -131.52 8.25
N LEU A 222 17.12 -130.97 8.54
CA LEU A 222 18.22 -131.71 9.17
C LEU A 222 17.82 -132.20 10.57
N THR A 223 17.13 -131.39 11.37
CA THR A 223 16.60 -131.78 12.70
C THR A 223 15.54 -132.88 12.58
N ALA A 224 14.64 -132.79 11.60
CA ALA A 224 13.66 -133.84 11.33
C ALA A 224 14.34 -135.14 10.86
N LYS A 225 15.45 -135.03 10.10
CA LYS A 225 16.23 -136.18 9.65
C LYS A 225 17.05 -136.82 10.77
N ILE A 226 17.58 -136.01 11.70
CA ILE A 226 18.16 -136.48 12.96
C ILE A 226 17.08 -137.20 13.77
N SER A 227 15.91 -136.61 13.98
CA SER A 227 14.79 -137.25 14.69
C SER A 227 14.34 -138.58 14.06
N GLN A 228 14.27 -138.68 12.72
CA GLN A 228 13.99 -139.95 12.03
C GLN A 228 15.10 -141.00 12.23
N LEU A 229 16.36 -140.56 12.22
CA LEU A 229 17.51 -141.43 12.52
C LEU A 229 17.55 -141.82 14.01
N GLU A 230 17.11 -140.94 14.92
CA GLU A 230 16.98 -141.19 16.34
C GLU A 230 15.82 -142.13 16.66
N ASP A 231 14.69 -142.07 15.96
CA ASP A 231 13.60 -143.05 16.10
C ASP A 231 13.94 -144.41 15.49
N ALA A 232 14.66 -144.42 14.36
CA ALA A 232 15.21 -145.65 13.78
C ALA A 232 16.28 -146.27 14.70
N LYS A 233 17.17 -145.43 15.25
CA LYS A 233 18.15 -145.81 16.28
C LYS A 233 17.45 -146.25 17.56
N LYS A 234 16.38 -145.59 18.01
CA LYS A 234 15.64 -145.94 19.22
C LYS A 234 14.92 -147.27 19.08
N LYS A 235 14.34 -147.60 17.93
CA LYS A 235 13.85 -148.97 17.66
C LYS A 235 14.98 -149.99 17.66
N LYS A 236 16.15 -149.63 17.12
CA LYS A 236 17.37 -150.46 17.21
C LYS A 236 17.97 -150.52 18.62
N ASP A 237 17.75 -149.53 19.46
CA ASP A 237 18.19 -149.45 20.86
C ASP A 237 17.13 -150.01 21.82
N GLU A 238 15.89 -150.23 21.41
CA GLU A 238 14.90 -151.04 22.12
C GLU A 238 15.07 -152.53 21.80
N GLU A 239 15.59 -152.84 20.61
CA GLU A 239 16.23 -154.14 20.33
C GLU A 239 17.55 -154.27 21.10
N ALA A 240 18.44 -153.27 21.07
CA ALA A 240 19.78 -153.37 21.65
C ALA A 240 19.84 -153.18 23.16
N ASN A 241 18.94 -152.44 23.83
CA ASN A 241 18.92 -152.38 25.31
C ASN A 241 18.56 -153.74 25.93
N LYS A 242 17.82 -154.61 25.24
CA LYS A 242 17.68 -156.04 25.63
C LYS A 242 19.01 -156.81 25.62
N TRP A 243 20.04 -156.25 24.96
CA TRP A 243 21.43 -156.72 24.96
C TRP A 243 22.39 -155.80 25.73
N GLN A 244 22.02 -154.53 26.00
CA GLN A 244 22.88 -153.44 26.47
C GLN A 244 22.48 -152.83 27.84
N GLU A 245 21.41 -153.35 28.46
CA GLU A 245 21.30 -153.51 29.93
C GLU A 245 22.45 -154.40 30.50
N ARG A 246 23.48 -154.66 29.68
CA ARG A 246 24.74 -155.30 29.97
C ARG A 246 26.03 -154.35 29.74
N ALA A 247 26.04 -152.99 29.36
CA ALA A 247 27.18 -151.89 29.42
C ALA A 247 27.14 -150.34 28.74
N ALA A 248 27.65 -149.09 29.27
CA ALA A 248 28.23 -147.63 28.70
C ALA A 248 27.70 -145.95 28.84
N VAL A 249 28.14 -144.59 28.27
CA VAL A 249 27.83 -142.87 28.44
C VAL A 249 28.21 -141.37 27.49
N VAL A 250 27.94 -139.87 27.65
CA VAL A 250 28.30 -138.35 26.84
C VAL A 250 27.97 -136.59 27.14
N GLU A 251 28.36 -135.27 26.46
CA GLU A 251 28.34 -133.54 26.68
C GLU A 251 28.25 -132.12 25.54
N ALA A 252 28.34 -130.60 25.36
CA ALA A 252 28.42 -128.91 25.76
C ALA A 252 28.33 -127.44 24.65
N ASP A 253 28.41 -125.92 24.48
CA ASP A 253 28.50 -124.21 24.88
C ASP A 253 28.32 -122.77 23.79
N LEU A 254 28.39 -121.23 23.60
CA LEU A 254 28.57 -119.56 24.02
C LEU A 254 28.35 -117.99 23.08
N GLU A 255 28.50 -116.50 23.35
CA GLU A 255 28.50 -114.99 22.47
C GLU A 255 28.30 -113.19 22.82
N ARG A 256 28.53 -111.88 22.07
CA ARG A 256 28.45 -110.13 22.30
C ARG A 256 28.37 -108.64 21.26
N THR A 257 28.30 -107.13 21.51
CA THR A 257 28.11 -105.63 20.63
C THR A 257 28.40 -103.84 20.93
N LYS A 258 28.20 -102.54 20.14
CA LYS A 258 28.41 -100.81 20.32
C LYS A 258 28.01 -99.32 19.33
N GLU A 259 28.16 -97.82 19.55
CA GLU A 259 27.68 -96.27 18.90
C GLU A 259 28.33 -94.57 18.82
N GLU A 260 27.83 -93.22 18.29
CA GLU A 260 28.33 -91.53 18.19
C GLU A 260 27.64 -89.95 17.50
N LEU A 261 27.96 -88.46 17.58
CA LEU A 261 27.46 -86.94 16.84
C LEU A 261 27.81 -85.13 17.02
N LYS A 262 27.53 -83.86 16.22
CA LYS A 262 27.74 -82.11 16.36
C LYS A 262 27.27 -80.60 15.43
N THR A 263 27.43 -79.09 15.63
CA THR A 263 26.94 -77.55 14.91
C THR A 263 27.56 -75.83 14.86
N GLN A 264 27.05 -74.48 14.31
CA GLN A 264 27.48 -72.77 14.15
C GLN A 264 26.59 -71.29 13.52
N LEU A 265 26.62 -69.77 13.20
CA LEU A 265 27.17 -68.11 13.18
C LEU A 265 26.40 -66.62 12.42
N LYS A 266 26.44 -65.09 12.12
CA LYS A 266 26.93 -63.40 12.15
C LYS A 266 26.20 -61.94 11.31
N GLY A 267 26.14 -60.41 11.11
CA GLY A 267 26.41 -58.70 11.35
C GLY A 267 26.48 -57.28 10.21
N VAL A 268 26.42 -55.74 10.01
CA VAL A 268 26.08 -54.04 10.34
C VAL A 268 26.44 -52.58 9.31
N HIS A 269 26.32 -51.05 9.10
CA HIS A 269 25.72 -49.41 9.26
C HIS A 269 26.14 -47.81 8.44
N ILE A 270 25.63 -46.37 8.43
CA ILE A 270 25.97 -44.81 7.66
C ILE A 270 25.35 -43.07 7.77
N GLN A 271 25.75 -41.71 7.18
CA GLN A 271 25.22 -40.02 7.21
C GLN A 271 25.61 -38.46 6.32
N ASP A 272 25.04 -37.04 6.36
CA ASP A 272 25.46 -35.34 6.10
C ASP A 272 24.84 -33.80 5.28
N SER A 273 25.17 -32.31 5.36
CA SER A 273 24.63 -30.78 4.65
C SER A 273 25.13 -29.00 4.63
N VAL A 274 24.60 -27.71 4.00
CA VAL A 274 25.06 -26.00 3.85
C VAL A 274 24.29 -24.42 3.27
N HIS A 275 24.69 -22.94 3.21
CA HIS A 275 24.02 -21.36 2.73
C HIS A 275 24.61 -19.64 2.43
N PRO A 276 23.97 -18.30 2.03
CA PRO A 276 24.37 -16.68 1.45
C PRO A 276 23.76 -14.94 1.57
N HIS A 277 24.10 -13.57 0.94
CA HIS A 277 23.63 -11.87 1.05
C HIS A 277 23.92 -10.28 0.14
N MET A 278 23.38 -8.83 0.18
CA MET A 278 23.61 -7.27 -0.62
C MET A 278 23.07 -5.51 -0.41
N HIS A 279 23.33 -4.15 -1.09
CA HIS A 279 22.82 -2.44 -1.01
C HIS A 279 23.04 -0.88 -2.00
N GLU A 280 22.70 0.62 -1.82
CA GLU A 280 22.51 2.14 -2.75
C GLU A 280 22.69 3.97 -2.50
N HIS A 281 22.41 5.26 -3.32
CA HIS A 281 22.54 7.03 -3.24
C HIS A 281 21.93 8.43 -4.28
N ASP A 282 21.92 9.96 -4.58
CA ASP A 282 22.22 11.68 -4.38
C ASP A 282 21.67 13.24 -5.23
N GLU A 283 21.86 14.77 -5.10
CA GLU A 283 21.39 16.28 -5.92
C GLU A 283 21.54 18.13 -5.70
N THR A 284 21.36 19.38 -6.59
CA THR A 284 20.93 21.11 -6.61
C THR A 284 21.55 22.80 -7.07
N ASP A 285 20.93 24.16 -7.48
CA ASP A 285 21.37 25.86 -7.77
C ASP A 285 20.55 27.45 -8.31
N GLU A 286 20.93 28.95 -8.43
CA GLU A 286 20.34 30.44 -9.14
C GLU A 286 20.76 32.17 -9.21
N SER A 287 19.97 33.27 -9.76
CA SER A 287 20.15 34.62 -10.66
C SER A 287 19.58 36.19 -10.48
N SER A 288 19.89 37.24 -11.36
CA SER A 288 19.18 38.55 -11.90
C SER A 288 19.06 40.05 -11.30
N ALA A 289 18.41 41.07 -11.99
CA ALA A 289 18.53 42.60 -11.86
C ALA A 289 17.32 43.61 -12.23
N GLU A 290 17.55 44.96 -12.32
CA GLU A 290 16.82 46.11 -13.02
C GLU A 290 15.99 47.27 -12.29
N ALA A 291 15.27 48.18 -13.02
CA ALA A 291 15.02 49.64 -12.69
C ALA A 291 13.54 50.23 -12.83
N SER A 292 13.31 51.58 -12.89
CA SER A 292 11.94 52.26 -12.88
C SER A 292 11.81 53.77 -13.29
N ALA A 293 10.60 54.30 -13.61
CA ALA A 293 10.31 55.71 -14.08
C ALA A 293 8.86 56.28 -13.81
N GLU A 294 8.49 57.46 -14.40
CA GLU A 294 7.33 58.37 -14.09
C GLU A 294 6.09 58.27 -15.06
N LEU A 295 4.93 58.89 -14.73
CA LEU A 295 3.61 58.72 -15.40
C LEU A 295 2.90 60.01 -15.91
N THR A 296 1.99 59.86 -16.89
CA THR A 296 1.25 60.96 -17.61
C THR A 296 -0.29 60.79 -17.55
N SER A 297 -1.09 61.70 -18.13
CA SER A 297 -2.58 61.60 -18.11
C SER A 297 -3.28 62.23 -19.32
N PRO A 298 -4.00 61.44 -20.16
CA PRO A 298 -4.87 61.96 -21.22
C PRO A 298 -6.35 61.52 -21.13
N GLY A 299 -7.27 62.34 -21.66
CA GLY A 299 -8.52 61.90 -22.31
C GLY A 299 -9.66 61.33 -21.43
N SER A 300 -10.76 62.09 -21.36
CA SER A 300 -12.00 61.78 -20.62
C SER A 300 -12.65 60.42 -20.95
N VAL A 301 -12.81 59.56 -19.94
CA VAL A 301 -13.89 58.55 -19.87
C VAL A 301 -14.52 58.59 -18.48
N ARG A 302 -15.83 58.88 -18.39
CA ARG A 302 -16.58 59.01 -17.13
C ARG A 302 -17.14 57.66 -16.61
N ASP A 303 -16.32 56.61 -16.62
CA ASP A 303 -16.68 55.34 -15.97
C ASP A 303 -16.70 55.50 -14.43
N ARG A 304 -17.73 54.92 -13.78
CA ARG A 304 -17.93 54.86 -12.32
C ARG A 304 -18.12 53.42 -11.79
N SER A 305 -17.69 52.41 -12.56
CA SER A 305 -17.77 50.98 -12.23
C SER A 305 -17.18 50.57 -10.87
N GLU A 306 -16.43 51.43 -10.17
CA GLU A 306 -16.05 51.17 -8.78
C GLU A 306 -17.20 51.28 -7.78
N GLU A 307 -18.27 52.00 -8.10
CA GLU A 307 -19.42 52.17 -7.21
C GLU A 307 -20.21 50.87 -7.09
N GLU A 308 -20.28 50.03 -8.13
CA GLU A 308 -20.96 48.72 -8.11
C GLU A 308 -20.15 47.59 -7.45
N ARG A 309 -18.92 47.86 -6.97
CA ARG A 309 -18.03 46.80 -6.48
C ARG A 309 -18.59 46.11 -5.24
N LEU A 310 -18.52 44.78 -5.27
CA LEU A 310 -18.79 43.87 -4.16
C LEU A 310 -17.50 43.14 -3.78
N THR A 311 -17.40 42.72 -2.53
CA THR A 311 -16.27 41.90 -2.02
C THR A 311 -16.32 40.49 -2.58
N GLU A 312 -15.17 39.81 -2.64
CA GLU A 312 -15.13 38.41 -3.09
C GLU A 312 -16.00 37.52 -2.18
N ALA A 313 -16.03 37.76 -0.86
CA ALA A 313 -16.90 37.04 0.08
C ALA A 313 -18.41 37.32 -0.09
N GLN A 314 -18.81 38.31 -0.90
CA GLN A 314 -20.19 38.53 -1.33
C GLN A 314 -20.49 37.83 -2.67
N LYS A 315 -19.53 37.80 -3.60
CA LYS A 315 -19.68 37.14 -4.91
C LYS A 315 -19.53 35.62 -4.83
N ASN A 316 -18.66 35.14 -3.95
CA ASN A 316 -18.17 33.77 -3.93
C ASN A 316 -18.74 33.02 -2.72
N GLN A 317 -19.81 32.26 -2.96
CA GLN A 317 -20.52 31.53 -1.93
C GLN A 317 -19.67 30.41 -1.28
N ARG A 318 -18.62 29.91 -1.94
CA ARG A 318 -17.66 28.97 -1.34
C ARG A 318 -16.76 29.71 -0.35
N LEU A 319 -16.13 30.82 -0.76
CA LEU A 319 -15.32 31.64 0.14
C LEU A 319 -16.12 32.11 1.36
N GLN A 320 -17.38 32.51 1.18
CA GLN A 320 -18.22 32.94 2.30
C GLN A 320 -18.48 31.81 3.32
N ARG A 321 -18.71 30.56 2.86
CA ARG A 321 -18.82 29.40 3.76
C ARG A 321 -17.50 29.14 4.48
N ASN A 322 -16.38 29.11 3.75
CA ASN A 322 -15.06 28.86 4.32
C ASN A 322 -14.69 29.89 5.40
N LEU A 323 -14.95 31.18 5.18
CA LEU A 323 -14.69 32.23 6.17
C LEU A 323 -15.59 32.11 7.40
N LYS A 324 -16.88 31.76 7.23
CA LYS A 324 -17.79 31.49 8.36
C LYS A 324 -17.34 30.28 9.18
N PHE A 325 -16.89 29.21 8.51
CA PHE A 325 -16.37 28.00 9.14
C PHE A 325 -15.10 28.29 9.96
N LEU A 326 -14.08 28.88 9.34
CA LEU A 326 -12.84 29.29 10.03
C LEU A 326 -13.12 30.26 11.19
N SER A 327 -14.04 31.20 11.03
CA SER A 327 -14.47 32.10 12.11
C SER A 327 -15.18 31.38 13.27
N THR A 328 -15.71 30.18 13.05
CA THR A 328 -16.38 29.36 14.07
C THR A 328 -15.41 28.44 14.79
N GLU A 329 -14.45 27.85 14.07
CA GLU A 329 -13.41 27.02 14.67
C GLU A 329 -12.43 27.85 15.51
N LEU A 330 -11.89 28.93 14.92
CA LEU A 330 -10.91 29.79 15.59
C LEU A 330 -11.46 30.47 16.84
N ALA A 331 -12.77 30.75 16.90
CA ALA A 331 -13.41 31.39 18.05
C ALA A 331 -13.23 30.61 19.38
N ARG A 332 -12.96 29.30 19.32
CA ARG A 332 -12.66 28.48 20.52
C ARG A 332 -11.24 28.68 21.07
N ALA A 333 -10.34 29.23 20.26
CA ALA A 333 -8.92 29.44 20.57
C ALA A 333 -8.52 30.93 20.59
N VAL A 334 -9.47 31.85 20.43
CA VAL A 334 -9.22 33.30 20.52
C VAL A 334 -9.05 33.71 21.98
N ASP A 335 -7.87 34.24 22.28
CA ASP A 335 -7.61 34.96 23.52
C ASP A 335 -8.12 36.41 23.40
N GLU A 336 -9.25 36.68 24.08
CA GLU A 336 -9.86 38.01 24.13
C GLU A 336 -8.91 39.12 24.63
N SER A 337 -7.96 38.79 25.52
CA SER A 337 -7.00 39.77 26.07
C SER A 337 -5.96 40.25 25.05
N LYS A 338 -5.76 39.49 23.97
CA LYS A 338 -4.76 39.78 22.92
C LYS A 338 -5.33 40.53 21.71
N LYS A 339 -6.62 40.90 21.72
CA LYS A 339 -7.25 41.64 20.61
C LYS A 339 -6.63 43.02 20.43
N THR A 340 -6.12 43.31 19.24
CA THR A 340 -5.54 44.62 18.93
C THR A 340 -6.65 45.66 18.69
N PRO A 341 -6.35 46.97 18.78
CA PRO A 341 -7.30 48.02 18.41
C PRO A 341 -7.85 47.91 16.98
N ASN A 342 -7.11 47.28 16.05
CA ASN A 342 -7.61 47.06 14.69
C ASN A 342 -8.61 45.89 14.62
N ASP A 343 -8.48 44.86 15.47
CA ASP A 343 -9.43 43.75 15.54
C ASP A 343 -10.76 44.20 16.12
N LEU A 344 -10.74 45.07 17.13
CA LEU A 344 -11.94 45.71 17.68
C LEU A 344 -12.66 46.57 16.63
N ILE A 345 -11.92 47.40 15.88
CA ILE A 345 -12.46 48.19 14.76
C ILE A 345 -12.99 47.29 13.64
N HIS A 346 -12.33 46.16 13.36
CA HIS A 346 -12.80 45.18 12.37
C HIS A 346 -14.10 44.52 12.81
N ALA A 347 -14.19 44.04 14.05
CA ALA A 347 -15.39 43.44 14.62
C ALA A 347 -16.57 44.42 14.66
N GLU A 348 -16.34 45.69 15.00
CA GLU A 348 -17.38 46.74 14.97
C GLU A 348 -17.85 47.03 13.53
N ASN A 349 -16.92 47.11 12.56
CA ASN A 349 -17.26 47.23 11.14
C ASN A 349 -18.12 46.06 10.65
N VAL A 350 -17.74 44.81 10.96
CA VAL A 350 -18.46 43.60 10.56
C VAL A 350 -19.83 43.54 11.24
N LYS A 351 -19.93 43.85 12.54
CA LYS A 351 -21.20 43.93 13.28
C LYS A 351 -22.14 44.98 12.70
N ALA A 352 -21.61 46.12 12.26
CA ALA A 352 -22.36 47.17 11.55
C ALA A 352 -22.61 46.85 10.05
N GLY A 353 -22.29 45.64 9.59
CA GLY A 353 -22.48 45.22 8.20
C GLY A 353 -21.63 45.98 7.17
N ARG A 354 -20.62 46.74 7.61
CA ARG A 354 -19.74 47.58 6.79
C ARG A 354 -18.66 46.73 6.14
N ASP A 355 -18.45 46.94 4.84
CA ASP A 355 -17.33 46.37 4.08
C ASP A 355 -16.57 47.47 3.33
N LYS A 356 -15.45 47.12 2.70
CA LYS A 356 -14.57 48.05 1.97
C LYS A 356 -15.33 48.90 0.94
N TYR A 357 -16.25 48.30 0.17
CA TYR A 357 -16.93 48.99 -0.93
C TYR A 357 -18.21 49.71 -0.46
N LYS A 358 -18.95 49.15 0.50
CA LYS A 358 -20.02 49.90 1.19
C LYS A 358 -19.50 51.16 1.86
N THR A 359 -18.36 51.07 2.57
CA THR A 359 -17.73 52.22 3.22
C THR A 359 -17.28 53.24 2.18
N LEU A 360 -16.61 52.82 1.09
CA LEU A 360 -16.21 53.72 0.00
C LEU A 360 -17.41 54.40 -0.68
N ARG A 361 -18.54 53.70 -0.89
CA ARG A 361 -19.78 54.31 -1.38
C ARG A 361 -20.34 55.35 -0.39
N GLN A 362 -20.36 55.03 0.90
CA GLN A 362 -20.92 55.92 1.93
C GLN A 362 -20.14 57.24 2.04
N ILE A 363 -18.81 57.19 2.12
CA ILE A 363 -17.94 58.37 2.32
C ILE A 363 -17.72 59.21 1.04
N ARG A 364 -18.35 58.84 -0.07
CA ARG A 364 -18.36 59.55 -1.36
C ARG A 364 -19.72 60.17 -1.69
N ARG A 365 -20.70 60.06 -0.79
CA ARG A 365 -22.00 60.74 -0.92
C ARG A 365 -21.82 62.26 -0.79
N GLY A 366 -22.80 63.02 -1.23
CA GLY A 366 -22.72 64.48 -1.28
C GLY A 366 -21.82 64.99 -2.41
N ASN A 367 -21.98 66.27 -2.74
CA ASN A 367 -21.13 66.92 -3.74
C ASN A 367 -19.71 67.15 -3.20
N THR A 368 -18.77 67.45 -4.09
CA THR A 368 -17.36 67.64 -3.73
C THR A 368 -17.15 68.74 -2.71
N LYS A 369 -17.95 69.83 -2.76
CA LYS A 369 -17.89 70.92 -1.78
C LYS A 369 -18.28 70.42 -0.38
N GLN A 370 -19.39 69.71 -0.24
CA GLN A 370 -19.83 69.14 1.05
C GLN A 370 -18.73 68.27 1.68
N ARG A 371 -18.08 67.41 0.90
CA ARG A 371 -16.98 66.55 1.40
C ARG A 371 -15.69 67.29 1.74
N ILE A 372 -15.51 68.52 1.26
CA ILE A 372 -14.42 69.43 1.68
C ILE A 372 -14.85 70.19 2.95
N ASP A 373 -16.06 70.75 2.97
CA ASP A 373 -16.66 71.41 4.15
C ASP A 373 -16.67 70.46 5.37
N GLU A 374 -16.98 69.17 5.17
CA GLU A 374 -16.90 68.12 6.20
C GLU A 374 -15.47 67.86 6.67
N PHE A 375 -14.45 67.93 5.80
CA PHE A 375 -13.06 67.68 6.15
C PHE A 375 -12.45 68.82 6.97
N GLU A 376 -12.71 70.07 6.59
CA GLU A 376 -12.24 71.26 7.31
C GLU A 376 -12.93 71.41 8.70
N SER A 377 -13.84 70.48 9.06
CA SER A 377 -14.52 70.39 10.36
C SER A 377 -14.06 69.23 11.26
N MET A 378 -13.01 68.48 10.87
CA MET A 378 -12.47 67.31 11.59
C MET A 378 -11.16 67.57 12.34
#